data_AF-J2ZMF8-F1
#
_entry.id   AF-J2ZMF8-F1
#
_cell.length_a   1.000
_cell.length_b   1.000
_cell.length_c   1.000
_cell.angle_alpha   90.00
_cell.angle_beta   90.00
_cell.angle_gamma   90.00
#
_symmetry.space_group_name_H-M   'P 1'
#
loop_
_entity.id
_entity.type
_entity.pdbx_description
1 polymer ?
#
loop_
_entity_poly.entity_id
_entity_poly.type
_entity_poly.pdbx_seq_one_letter_code
_entity_poly.pdbx_strand_id
1 'polypeptide(L)'
;YWKTNVIPADVASTVKQHLIQVMEDPRGTGRGARVPGIRMAGKTGTAELKQKKGELGMENGWYAVFNVDDPRLLVTMMIEDVRGRGGSHVLDARIKRIFTKVLKE
;
A
#
# COMPACT_ATOMS: atom_id res chain seq x y z
N TYR A 1 -18.71 -6.73 -16.73
CA TYR A 1 -17.82 -7.81 -17.18
C TYR A 1 -16.38 -7.42 -16.88
N TRP A 2 -15.45 -8.37 -16.76
CA TRP A 2 -14.02 -8.08 -16.63
C TRP A 2 -13.45 -7.64 -17.98
N LYS A 3 -12.69 -6.54 -17.99
CA LYS A 3 -11.95 -6.09 -19.17
C LYS A 3 -10.60 -6.79 -19.21
N THR A 4 -10.36 -7.59 -20.24
CA THR A 4 -9.08 -8.28 -20.45
C THR A 4 -8.07 -7.33 -21.09
N ASN A 5 -6.77 -7.64 -20.93
CA ASN A 5 -5.66 -6.93 -21.56
C ASN A 5 -5.64 -5.40 -21.31
N VAL A 6 -6.05 -4.95 -20.12
CA VAL A 6 -5.94 -3.52 -19.73
C VAL A 6 -4.48 -3.09 -19.61
N ILE A 7 -3.62 -4.01 -19.16
CA ILE A 7 -2.17 -3.88 -19.12
C ILE A 7 -1.53 -5.14 -19.71
N PRO A 8 -0.39 -5.02 -20.41
CA PRO A 8 0.38 -6.18 -20.85
C PRO A 8 0.81 -7.06 -19.66
N ALA A 9 0.82 -8.38 -19.86
CA ALA A 9 1.07 -9.34 -18.78
C ALA A 9 2.50 -9.24 -18.21
N ASP A 10 3.48 -8.95 -19.07
CA ASP A 10 4.88 -8.69 -18.71
C ASP A 10 5.04 -7.42 -17.88
N VAL A 11 4.34 -6.35 -18.26
CA VAL A 11 4.29 -5.09 -17.50
C VAL A 11 3.65 -5.32 -16.12
N ALA A 12 2.51 -6.03 -16.08
CA ALA A 12 1.85 -6.39 -14.82
C ALA A 12 2.76 -7.20 -13.90
N SER A 13 3.48 -8.18 -14.44
CA SER A 13 4.42 -9.01 -13.71
C SER A 13 5.57 -8.17 -13.14
N THR A 14 6.16 -7.29 -13.96
CA THR A 14 7.25 -6.40 -13.56
C THR A 14 6.82 -5.47 -12.41
N VAL A 15 5.66 -4.83 -12.57
CA VAL A 15 5.11 -3.96 -11.52
C VAL A 15 4.85 -4.75 -10.24
N LYS A 16 4.27 -5.96 -10.33
CA LYS A 16 4.05 -6.82 -9.15
C LYS A 16 5.36 -7.11 -8.42
N GLN A 17 6.45 -7.43 -9.12
CA GLN A 17 7.75 -7.69 -8.46
C GLN A 17 8.28 -6.47 -7.73
N HIS A 18 8.14 -5.27 -8.30
CA HIS A 18 8.54 -4.03 -7.63
C HIS A 18 7.66 -3.71 -6.42
N LEU A 19 6.35 -3.98 -6.49
CA LEU A 19 5.44 -3.79 -5.37
C LEU A 19 5.72 -4.76 -4.21
N ILE A 20 6.25 -5.95 -4.50
CA ILE A 20 6.75 -6.86 -3.45
C ILE A 20 7.93 -6.23 -2.72
N GLN A 21 8.87 -5.60 -3.45
CA GLN A 21 10.04 -4.96 -2.83
C GLN A 21 9.66 -3.78 -1.93
N VAL A 22 8.60 -3.03 -2.26
CA VAL A 22 8.09 -1.96 -1.37
C VAL A 22 7.72 -2.50 0.02
N MET A 23 7.23 -3.74 0.09
CA MET A 23 6.83 -4.38 1.34
C MET A 23 8.00 -5.11 2.00
N GLU A 24 8.75 -5.90 1.22
CA GLU A 24 9.68 -6.89 1.75
C GLU A 24 11.12 -6.41 1.91
N ASP A 25 11.56 -5.44 1.10
CA ASP A 25 12.92 -4.89 1.19
C ASP A 25 13.14 -4.22 2.56
N PRO A 26 14.32 -4.36 3.19
CA PRO A 26 14.64 -3.68 4.45
C PRO A 26 14.45 -2.15 4.41
N ARG A 27 14.56 -1.53 3.24
CA ARG A 27 14.37 -0.09 2.98
C ARG A 27 13.02 0.22 2.31
N GLY A 28 12.14 -0.77 2.16
CA GLY A 28 10.83 -0.60 1.55
C GLY A 28 9.91 0.30 2.39
N THR A 29 9.17 1.20 1.74
CA THR A 29 8.28 2.15 2.45
C THR A 29 7.04 1.47 3.05
N GLY A 30 6.66 0.29 2.60
CA GLY A 30 5.52 -0.48 3.12
C GLY A 30 5.89 -1.47 4.22
N ARG A 31 7.17 -1.50 4.63
CA ARG A 31 7.73 -2.53 5.52
C ARG A 31 7.00 -2.70 6.84
N GLY A 32 6.51 -1.60 7.43
CA GLY A 32 5.84 -1.62 8.74
C GLY A 32 4.49 -2.35 8.72
N ALA A 33 3.85 -2.47 7.56
CA ALA A 33 2.58 -3.15 7.38
C ALA A 33 2.70 -4.68 7.20
N ARG A 34 3.92 -5.22 7.13
CA ARG A 34 4.14 -6.65 6.87
C ARG A 34 3.53 -7.58 7.92
N VAL A 35 2.99 -8.69 7.43
CA VAL A 35 2.52 -9.81 8.25
C VAL A 35 3.47 -11.00 8.03
N PRO A 36 4.19 -11.48 9.07
CA PRO A 36 5.08 -12.63 8.94
C PRO A 36 4.38 -13.85 8.33
N GLY A 37 5.00 -14.50 7.35
CA GLY A 37 4.43 -15.67 6.67
C GLY A 37 3.37 -15.34 5.61
N ILE A 38 3.10 -14.07 5.32
CA ILE A 38 2.25 -13.66 4.19
C ILE A 38 3.09 -12.78 3.28
N ARG A 39 3.34 -13.23 2.04
CA ARG A 39 4.01 -12.41 1.04
C ARG A 39 3.05 -11.35 0.52
N MET A 40 3.43 -10.08 0.65
CA MET A 40 2.58 -8.94 0.32
C MET A 40 3.20 -8.13 -0.81
N ALA A 41 2.35 -7.53 -1.64
CA ALA A 41 2.73 -6.55 -2.65
C ALA A 41 1.86 -5.32 -2.47
N GLY A 42 2.45 -4.13 -2.47
CA GLY A 42 1.68 -2.93 -2.28
C GLY A 42 2.46 -1.65 -2.49
N LYS A 43 1.74 -0.54 -2.44
CA LYS A 43 2.31 0.80 -2.54
C LYS A 43 1.75 1.71 -1.47
N THR A 44 2.65 2.50 -0.90
CA THR A 44 2.32 3.61 -0.02
C THR A 44 2.35 4.93 -0.79
N GLY A 45 1.54 5.90 -0.38
CA GLY A 45 1.53 7.23 -0.96
C GLY A 45 1.09 8.29 0.04
N THR A 46 1.66 9.49 -0.05
CA THR A 46 1.20 10.65 0.72
C THR A 46 0.90 11.78 -0.26
N ALA A 47 -0.33 12.28 -0.23
CA ALA A 47 -0.79 13.35 -1.09
C ALA A 47 -0.89 14.65 -0.28
N GLU A 48 -0.09 15.64 -0.63
CA GLU A 48 -0.18 16.99 -0.04
C GLU A 48 -1.29 17.79 -0.72
N LEU A 49 -2.22 18.31 0.06
CA LEU A 49 -3.35 19.13 -0.38
C LEU A 49 -3.07 20.59 -0.03
N LYS A 50 -2.42 21.30 -0.95
CA LYS A 50 -2.06 22.72 -0.81
C LYS A 50 -2.76 23.55 -1.87
N GLN A 51 -3.30 24.69 -1.48
CA GLN A 51 -3.92 25.64 -2.42
C GLN A 51 -2.86 26.50 -3.14
N LYS A 52 -1.73 26.78 -2.47
CA LYS A 52 -0.61 27.55 -3.03
C LYS A 52 0.74 26.93 -2.68
N LYS A 53 1.73 27.16 -3.54
CA LYS A 53 3.11 26.72 -3.33
C LYS A 53 3.71 27.45 -2.12
N GLY A 54 4.31 26.70 -1.20
CA GLY A 54 4.98 27.23 0.00
C GLY A 54 4.10 27.26 1.26
N GLU A 55 2.80 26.97 1.14
CA GLU A 55 1.91 26.87 2.31
C GLU A 55 1.94 25.46 2.92
N LEU A 56 1.60 25.37 4.21
CA LEU A 56 1.34 24.10 4.86
C LEU A 56 -0.09 23.64 4.52
N GLY A 57 -0.22 22.52 3.83
CA GLY A 57 -1.51 21.92 3.45
C GLY A 57 -1.79 20.63 4.21
N MET A 58 -3.01 20.10 4.12
CA MET A 58 -3.32 18.78 4.68
C MET A 58 -2.55 17.70 3.94
N GLU A 59 -2.35 16.54 4.56
CA GLU A 59 -1.74 15.38 3.91
C GLU A 59 -2.66 14.19 4.01
N ASN A 60 -2.87 13.45 2.94
CA ASN A 60 -3.62 12.20 2.97
C ASN A 60 -2.66 11.02 2.81
N GLY A 61 -2.75 10.05 3.72
CA GLY A 61 -1.99 8.81 3.68
C GLY A 61 -2.75 7.72 2.93
N TRP A 62 -2.08 7.04 2.01
CA TRP A 62 -2.67 6.02 1.14
C TRP A 62 -1.91 4.70 1.21
N TYR A 63 -2.67 3.62 1.08
CA TYR A 63 -2.18 2.28 0.85
C TYR A 63 -3.03 1.60 -0.23
N ALA A 64 -2.38 0.87 -1.12
CA ALA A 64 -2.99 -0.16 -1.96
C ALA A 64 -2.12 -1.42 -1.86
N VAL A 65 -2.68 -2.52 -1.35
CA VAL A 65 -1.89 -3.71 -0.98
C VAL A 65 -2.70 -4.99 -1.18
N PHE A 66 -2.04 -6.05 -1.61
CA PHE A 66 -2.63 -7.37 -1.82
C PHE A 66 -1.66 -8.50 -1.44
N ASN A 67 -2.19 -9.70 -1.20
CA ASN A 67 -1.38 -10.89 -0.94
C ASN A 67 -1.03 -11.63 -2.24
N VAL A 68 0.20 -12.17 -2.31
CA VAL A 68 0.81 -12.57 -3.59
C VAL A 68 0.62 -14.03 -3.95
N ASP A 69 0.81 -14.93 -2.98
CA ASP A 69 0.95 -16.36 -3.27
C ASP A 69 -0.41 -17.05 -3.50
N ASP A 70 -1.46 -16.61 -2.79
CA ASP A 70 -2.86 -17.01 -2.98
C ASP A 70 -3.75 -15.76 -2.99
N PRO A 71 -3.80 -14.98 -4.09
CA PRO A 71 -4.41 -13.66 -4.12
C PRO A 71 -5.91 -13.68 -3.81
N ARG A 72 -6.27 -13.32 -2.57
CA ARG A 72 -7.65 -13.35 -2.06
C ARG A 72 -8.09 -12.02 -1.46
N LEU A 73 -7.14 -11.15 -1.13
CA LEU A 73 -7.42 -9.88 -0.49
C LEU A 73 -6.64 -8.75 -1.17
N LEU A 74 -7.37 -7.71 -1.59
CA LEU A 74 -6.83 -6.40 -1.94
C LEU A 74 -7.47 -5.36 -1.03
N VAL A 75 -6.64 -4.55 -0.38
CA VAL A 75 -7.07 -3.44 0.46
C VAL A 75 -6.56 -2.15 -0.14
N THR A 76 -7.48 -1.22 -0.41
CA THR A 76 -7.16 0.19 -0.64
C THR A 76 -7.68 0.98 0.55
N MET A 77 -6.81 1.75 1.19
CA MET A 77 -7.16 2.53 2.38
C MET A 77 -6.56 3.93 2.30
N MET A 78 -7.32 4.90 2.79
CA MET A 78 -6.90 6.28 2.92
C MET A 78 -7.20 6.77 4.34
N ILE A 79 -6.29 7.56 4.91
CA ILE A 79 -6.53 8.35 6.11
C ILE A 79 -6.25 9.81 5.76
N GLU A 80 -7.23 10.66 6.01
CA GLU A 80 -7.13 12.10 5.82
C GLU A 80 -6.35 12.74 6.97
N ASP A 81 -5.66 13.82 6.66
CA ASP A 81 -4.91 14.65 7.60
C ASP A 81 -3.88 13.89 8.46
N VAL A 82 -2.91 13.29 7.78
CA VAL A 82 -1.76 12.57 8.35
C VAL A 82 -0.52 13.45 8.51
N ARG A 83 -0.65 14.76 8.25
CA ARG A 83 0.47 15.70 8.31
C ARG A 83 1.09 15.70 9.71
N GLY A 84 2.41 15.63 9.77
CA GLY A 84 3.16 15.58 11.03
C GLY A 84 2.98 14.29 11.82
N ARG A 85 2.29 13.29 11.27
CA ARG A 85 2.01 11.99 11.92
C ARG A 85 2.77 10.83 11.29
N GLY A 86 3.67 11.12 10.35
CA GLY A 86 4.44 10.12 9.60
C GLY A 86 3.84 9.73 8.25
N GLY A 87 2.96 10.55 7.67
CA GLY A 87 2.43 10.31 6.33
C GLY A 87 1.64 9.00 6.24
N SER A 88 1.84 8.25 5.16
CA SER A 88 1.17 6.95 4.96
C SER A 88 1.49 5.87 6.01
N HIS A 89 2.56 6.02 6.79
CA HIS A 89 2.93 5.02 7.81
C HIS A 89 1.90 4.91 8.94
N VAL A 90 1.02 5.90 9.12
CA VAL A 90 -0.09 5.79 10.09
C VAL A 90 -1.06 4.63 9.76
N LEU A 91 -1.04 4.14 8.52
CA LEU A 91 -1.88 3.04 8.06
C LEU A 91 -1.27 1.67 8.39
N ASP A 92 0.03 1.57 8.67
CA ASP A 92 0.78 0.31 8.76
C ASP A 92 0.12 -0.70 9.72
N ALA A 93 -0.19 -0.25 10.95
CA ALA A 93 -0.81 -1.09 11.96
C ALA A 93 -2.22 -1.57 11.56
N ARG A 94 -2.99 -0.74 10.85
CA ARG A 94 -4.34 -1.09 10.39
C ARG A 94 -4.30 -2.11 9.26
N ILE A 95 -3.40 -1.92 8.29
CA ILE A 95 -3.18 -2.88 7.21
C ILE A 95 -2.74 -4.23 7.78
N LYS A 96 -1.73 -4.23 8.68
CA LYS A 96 -1.24 -5.45 9.32
C LYS A 96 -2.36 -6.21 10.04
N ARG A 97 -3.22 -5.48 10.78
CA ARG A 97 -4.37 -6.05 11.49
C ARG A 97 -5.38 -6.69 10.53
N ILE A 98 -5.73 -6.01 9.44
CA ILE A 98 -6.69 -6.53 8.45
C ILE A 98 -6.15 -7.81 7.81
N PHE A 99 -4.91 -7.80 7.33
CA PHE A 99 -4.32 -8.98 6.68
C PHE A 99 -4.18 -10.16 7.64
N THR A 100 -3.80 -9.89 8.91
CA THR A 100 -3.74 -10.94 9.94
C THR A 100 -5.13 -11.56 10.16
N LYS A 101 -6.14 -10.73 10.38
CA LYS A 101 -7.50 -11.19 10.67
C LYS A 101 -8.17 -11.93 9.52
N VAL A 102 -7.90 -11.54 8.27
CA VAL A 102 -8.58 -12.12 7.10
C VAL A 102 -7.88 -13.36 6.55
N LEU A 103 -6.56 -13.47 6.73
CA LEU A 103 -5.76 -14.51 6.08
C LEU A 103 -5.14 -15.52 7.06
N LYS A 104 -5.18 -15.29 8.37
CA LYS A 104 -4.67 -16.23 9.39
C LYS A 104 -5.69 -16.73 10.39
N GLU A 105 -6.79 -16.01 10.57
CA GLU A 105 -7.94 -16.41 11.38
C GLU A 105 -9.03 -16.91 10.44
#